data_AF-A0AAV4ZXJ6-F1
#
_entry.id   AF-A0AAV4ZXJ6-F1
#
_cell.length_a   1.000
_cell.length_b   1.000
_cell.length_c   1.000
_cell.angle_alpha   90.00
_cell.angle_beta   90.00
_cell.angle_gamma   90.00
#
_symmetry.space_group_name_H-M   'P 1'
#
loop_
_entity.id
_entity.type
_entity.pdbx_description
1 polymer ?
#
loop_
_entity_poly.entity_id
_entity_poly.type
_entity_poly.pdbx_seq_one_letter_code
_entity_poly.pdbx_strand_id
1 'polypeptide(L)'
;MSLRPVRARVYEAFYVFHIFLVPTSLVFSALHFPPTAWWCWATLILWGCERGWRLVRFITINGLLGRLQGRRSNRYINNVHLGAYEKAKRLGSSYTTIPANNSNSSVNGEPDQLLNSVQASRTANSHPRGTPSPTPIHHDYPFQLRLAGYSSRGVYVSPPGYAHATLLPGRTIRLRLIPPHHFTWAPGQHVLLTIPSVSKFTSHPFTISSICDNEATTDDSRELLILIRARTGFTKELWMYVEQLERAGAIGDEPGFNFIRPSRGVLFRAYIDGPFGSSARVKWTTYDTVLIIAGGSGISFAASILEYVCMCLIGRDGKSLGGNTGIWGNGM
;
A
#
# COMPACT_ATOMS: atom_id res chain seq x y z
N MET A 1 -5.62 -0.71 -35.73
CA MET A 1 -6.57 -0.69 -34.59
C MET A 1 -6.20 0.41 -33.57
N SER A 2 -6.50 1.69 -33.84
CA SER A 2 -6.08 2.82 -32.98
C SER A 2 -7.21 3.65 -32.35
N LEU A 3 -8.48 3.23 -32.47
CA LEU A 3 -9.59 3.93 -31.85
C LEU A 3 -9.69 3.56 -30.36
N ARG A 4 -9.38 4.53 -29.49
CA ARG A 4 -9.35 4.42 -28.01
C ARG A 4 -10.56 3.72 -27.37
N PRO A 5 -11.83 3.93 -27.80
CA PRO A 5 -12.96 3.25 -27.16
C PRO A 5 -13.03 1.75 -27.45
N VAL A 6 -12.61 1.32 -28.66
CA VAL A 6 -12.57 -0.10 -29.04
C VAL A 6 -11.47 -0.83 -28.27
N ARG A 7 -10.31 -0.19 -28.09
CA ARG A 7 -9.21 -0.77 -27.31
C ARG A 7 -9.63 -1.06 -25.87
N ALA A 8 -10.39 -0.19 -25.21
CA ALA A 8 -10.79 -0.45 -23.81
C ALA A 8 -11.65 -1.71 -23.64
N ARG A 9 -12.53 -2.02 -24.61
CA ARG A 9 -13.39 -3.22 -24.56
C ARG A 9 -12.73 -4.48 -25.12
N VAL A 10 -11.81 -4.31 -26.08
CA VAL A 10 -11.15 -5.44 -26.77
C VAL A 10 -9.77 -5.74 -26.17
N TYR A 11 -9.22 -4.89 -25.27
CA TYR A 11 -7.90 -5.11 -24.69
C TYR A 11 -7.82 -6.42 -23.91
N GLU A 12 -8.86 -6.77 -23.15
CA GLU A 12 -8.92 -8.04 -22.43
C GLU A 12 -8.93 -9.23 -23.40
N ALA A 13 -9.80 -9.19 -24.41
CA ALA A 13 -9.84 -10.22 -25.44
C ALA A 13 -8.51 -10.33 -26.20
N PHE A 14 -7.92 -9.20 -26.59
CA PHE A 14 -6.61 -9.15 -27.23
C PHE A 14 -5.52 -9.77 -26.36
N TYR A 15 -5.49 -9.43 -25.06
CA TYR A 15 -4.52 -9.98 -24.13
C TYR A 15 -4.67 -11.50 -23.98
N VAL A 16 -5.91 -11.98 -23.85
CA VAL A 16 -6.24 -13.41 -23.78
C VAL A 16 -5.81 -14.11 -25.07
N PHE A 17 -6.22 -13.62 -26.24
CA PHE A 17 -5.80 -14.21 -27.51
C PHE A 17 -4.27 -14.20 -27.66
N HIS A 18 -3.60 -13.13 -27.29
CA HIS A 18 -2.15 -13.04 -27.40
C HIS A 18 -1.44 -14.05 -26.50
N ILE A 19 -1.91 -14.26 -25.27
CA ILE A 19 -1.29 -15.21 -24.33
C ILE A 19 -1.43 -16.67 -24.77
N PHE A 20 -2.48 -16.99 -25.53
CA PHE A 20 -2.70 -18.33 -26.07
C PHE A 20 -2.08 -18.53 -27.47
N LEU A 21 -2.21 -17.54 -28.36
CA LEU A 21 -1.76 -17.65 -29.74
C LEU A 21 -0.23 -17.67 -29.87
N VAL A 22 0.51 -16.94 -29.02
CA VAL A 22 1.98 -16.89 -29.12
C VAL A 22 2.64 -18.24 -28.76
N PRO A 23 2.31 -18.89 -27.63
CA PRO A 23 2.78 -20.26 -27.37
C PRO A 23 2.34 -21.25 -28.46
N THR A 24 1.09 -21.15 -28.90
CA THR A 24 0.53 -22.03 -29.94
C THR A 24 1.29 -21.88 -31.25
N SER A 25 1.55 -20.66 -31.72
CA SER A 25 2.31 -20.43 -32.96
C SER A 25 3.75 -20.93 -32.87
N LEU A 26 4.40 -20.81 -31.70
CA LEU A 26 5.74 -21.37 -31.48
C LEU A 26 5.74 -22.90 -31.55
N VAL A 27 4.72 -23.57 -30.98
CA VAL A 27 4.58 -25.03 -31.08
C VAL A 27 4.36 -25.47 -32.52
N PHE A 28 3.44 -24.81 -33.26
CA PHE A 28 3.22 -25.12 -34.67
C PHE A 28 4.47 -24.88 -35.52
N SER A 29 5.23 -23.81 -35.25
CA SER A 29 6.50 -23.53 -35.93
C SER A 29 7.55 -24.61 -35.66
N ALA A 30 7.62 -25.12 -34.43
CA ALA A 30 8.53 -26.20 -34.06
C ALA A 30 8.20 -27.52 -34.79
N LEU A 31 6.92 -27.81 -34.97
CA LEU A 31 6.45 -29.02 -35.67
C LEU A 31 6.60 -28.92 -37.19
N HIS A 32 6.43 -27.73 -37.77
CA HIS A 32 6.54 -27.51 -39.22
C HIS A 32 8.00 -27.54 -39.71
N PHE A 33 8.96 -27.00 -38.95
CA PHE A 33 10.38 -26.93 -39.36
C PHE A 33 11.30 -27.53 -38.29
N PRO A 34 11.54 -28.86 -38.32
CA PRO A 34 12.34 -29.57 -37.32
C PRO A 34 13.73 -28.96 -37.04
N PRO A 35 14.48 -28.40 -38.03
CA PRO A 35 15.79 -27.81 -37.75
C PRO A 35 15.76 -26.59 -36.81
N THR A 36 14.65 -25.84 -36.72
CA THR A 36 14.54 -24.70 -35.79
C THR A 36 13.79 -25.03 -34.50
N ALA A 37 13.28 -26.27 -34.36
CA ALA A 37 12.43 -26.65 -33.23
C ALA A 37 13.09 -26.39 -31.87
N TRP A 38 14.41 -26.61 -31.76
CA TRP A 38 15.13 -26.38 -30.50
C TRP A 38 15.07 -24.92 -30.02
N TRP A 39 15.12 -23.94 -30.94
CA TRP A 39 14.98 -22.51 -30.60
C TRP A 39 13.55 -22.16 -30.16
N CYS A 40 12.54 -22.75 -30.80
CA CYS A 40 11.14 -22.60 -30.41
C CYS A 40 10.88 -23.17 -29.01
N TRP A 41 11.42 -24.36 -28.70
CA TRP A 41 11.29 -24.96 -27.38
C TRP A 41 12.05 -24.16 -26.31
N ALA A 42 13.28 -23.71 -26.58
CA ALA A 42 14.04 -22.89 -25.65
C ALA A 42 13.33 -21.57 -25.30
N THR A 43 12.75 -20.89 -26.30
CA THR A 43 11.98 -19.65 -26.09
C THR A 43 10.68 -19.90 -25.31
N LEU A 44 9.97 -21.00 -25.62
CA LEU A 44 8.76 -21.39 -24.89
C LEU A 44 9.05 -21.72 -23.42
N ILE A 45 10.13 -22.46 -23.15
CA ILE A 45 10.57 -22.80 -21.79
C ILE A 45 10.95 -21.53 -21.04
N LEU A 46 11.77 -20.65 -21.63
CA LEU A 46 12.17 -19.40 -20.98
C LEU A 46 10.94 -18.52 -20.67
N TRP A 47 10.01 -18.38 -21.61
CA TRP A 47 8.76 -17.64 -21.40
C TRP A 47 7.91 -18.28 -20.29
N GLY A 48 7.76 -19.60 -20.30
CA GLY A 48 7.01 -20.33 -19.28
C GLY A 48 7.63 -20.19 -17.88
N CYS A 49 8.95 -20.31 -17.77
CA CYS A 49 9.68 -20.10 -16.52
C CYS A 49 9.52 -18.65 -16.02
N GLU A 50 9.61 -17.66 -16.90
CA GLU A 50 9.42 -16.24 -16.56
C GLU A 50 8.01 -15.96 -16.03
N ARG A 51 6.98 -16.48 -16.71
CA ARG A 51 5.58 -16.35 -16.29
C ARG A 51 5.30 -17.10 -14.99
N GLY A 52 5.82 -18.32 -14.85
CA GLY A 52 5.70 -19.13 -13.64
C GLY A 52 6.34 -18.45 -12.43
N TRP A 53 7.55 -17.90 -12.59
CA TRP A 53 8.22 -17.12 -11.55
C TRP A 53 7.38 -15.91 -11.11
N ARG A 54 6.85 -15.14 -12.07
CA ARG A 54 5.96 -14.01 -11.74
C ARG A 54 4.70 -14.46 -11.00
N LEU A 55 4.08 -15.56 -11.42
CA LEU A 55 2.88 -16.10 -10.77
C LEU A 55 3.17 -16.52 -9.33
N VAL A 56 4.25 -17.29 -9.10
CA VAL A 56 4.65 -17.72 -7.76
C VAL A 56 4.95 -16.52 -6.86
N ARG A 57 5.69 -15.53 -7.37
CA ARG A 57 5.98 -14.29 -6.65
C ARG A 57 4.72 -13.52 -6.30
N PHE A 58 3.82 -13.31 -7.27
CA PHE A 58 2.55 -12.62 -7.06
C PHE A 58 1.69 -13.30 -5.98
N ILE A 59 1.56 -14.62 -6.07
CA ILE A 59 0.83 -15.44 -5.11
C ILE A 59 1.43 -15.33 -3.71
N THR A 60 2.76 -15.35 -3.61
CA THR A 60 3.49 -15.27 -2.34
C THR A 60 3.31 -13.90 -1.68
N ILE A 61 3.51 -12.81 -2.43
CA ILE A 61 3.37 -11.43 -1.92
C ILE A 61 1.95 -11.17 -1.41
N ASN A 62 0.95 -11.62 -2.18
CA ASN A 62 -0.46 -11.36 -1.89
C ASN A 62 -1.11 -12.41 -0.99
N GLY A 63 -0.37 -13.45 -0.57
CA GLY A 63 -0.83 -14.45 0.39
C GLY A 63 -2.02 -15.29 -0.10
N LEU A 64 -2.08 -15.61 -1.41
CA LEU A 64 -3.21 -16.37 -1.99
C LEU A 64 -3.22 -17.85 -1.60
N LEU A 65 -2.15 -18.41 -1.00
CA LEU A 65 -2.18 -19.73 -0.40
C LEU A 65 -2.79 -19.64 1.02
N GLY A 66 -4.07 -19.98 1.13
CA GLY A 66 -4.99 -19.73 2.25
C GLY A 66 -4.70 -20.34 3.63
N ARG A 67 -3.44 -20.58 4.03
CA ARG A 67 -3.10 -21.05 5.40
C ARG A 67 -2.46 -20.00 6.31
N LEU A 68 -2.11 -18.81 5.79
CA LEU A 68 -1.37 -17.80 6.56
C LEU A 68 -2.20 -16.55 6.93
N GLN A 69 -3.41 -16.41 6.38
CA GLN A 69 -4.25 -15.22 6.59
C GLN A 69 -4.82 -15.15 8.02
N GLY A 70 -5.23 -16.29 8.60
CA GLY A 70 -5.75 -16.35 9.98
C GLY A 70 -4.70 -16.04 11.05
N ARG A 71 -3.45 -16.54 10.89
CA ARG A 71 -2.35 -16.26 11.84
C ARG A 71 -1.91 -14.79 11.83
N ARG A 72 -1.93 -14.12 10.68
CA ARG A 72 -1.61 -12.69 10.59
C ARG A 72 -2.76 -11.79 11.02
N SER A 73 -4.02 -12.20 10.90
CA SER A 73 -5.16 -11.45 11.43
C SER A 73 -5.05 -11.23 12.95
N ASN A 74 -4.76 -12.30 13.71
CA ASN A 74 -4.53 -12.17 15.17
C ASN A 74 -3.33 -11.26 15.49
N ARG A 75 -2.25 -11.34 14.70
CA ARG A 75 -1.09 -10.47 14.87
C ARG A 75 -1.42 -9.00 14.57
N TYR A 76 -2.18 -8.75 13.51
CA TYR A 76 -2.65 -7.41 13.14
C TYR A 76 -3.45 -6.76 14.27
N ILE A 77 -4.44 -7.46 14.82
CA ILE A 77 -5.26 -6.94 15.93
C ILE A 77 -4.37 -6.63 17.14
N ASN A 78 -3.48 -7.55 17.50
CA ASN A 78 -2.55 -7.34 18.61
C ASN A 78 -1.65 -6.12 18.37
N ASN A 79 -1.07 -5.98 17.18
CA ASN A 79 -0.18 -4.87 16.82
C ASN A 79 -0.91 -3.53 16.81
N VAL A 80 -2.14 -3.49 16.31
CA VAL A 80 -2.97 -2.27 16.33
C VAL A 80 -3.35 -1.90 17.76
N HIS A 81 -3.73 -2.87 18.61
CA HIS A 81 -4.00 -2.61 20.03
C HIS A 81 -2.76 -2.14 20.79
N LEU A 82 -1.60 -2.76 20.56
CA LEU A 82 -0.31 -2.36 21.12
C LEU A 82 0.08 -0.94 20.68
N GLY A 83 -0.03 -0.64 19.38
CA GLY A 83 0.23 0.68 18.83
C GLY A 83 -0.70 1.75 19.39
N ALA A 84 -1.99 1.46 19.51
CA ALA A 84 -2.97 2.35 20.13
C ALA A 84 -2.70 2.57 21.62
N TYR A 85 -2.36 1.51 22.37
CA TYR A 85 -2.00 1.56 23.79
C TYR A 85 -0.73 2.40 24.03
N GLU A 86 0.34 2.14 23.29
CA GLU A 86 1.57 2.93 23.40
C GLU A 86 1.33 4.40 23.04
N LYS A 87 0.52 4.66 22.00
CA LYS A 87 0.17 6.01 21.60
C LYS A 87 -0.64 6.73 22.68
N ALA A 88 -1.63 6.06 23.27
CA ALA A 88 -2.42 6.59 24.38
C ALA A 88 -1.58 6.91 25.62
N LYS A 89 -0.67 5.99 25.97
CA LYS A 89 0.30 6.17 27.06
C LYS A 89 1.22 7.37 26.83
N ARG A 90 1.65 7.60 25.58
CA ARG A 90 2.48 8.77 25.19
C ARG A 90 1.70 10.09 25.19
N LEU A 91 0.38 10.04 25.01
CA LEU A 91 -0.52 11.20 25.03
C LEU A 91 -1.13 11.48 26.42
N GLY A 92 -0.75 10.73 27.46
CA GLY A 92 -1.23 10.94 28.83
C GLY A 92 -2.72 10.68 29.03
N SER A 93 -3.37 9.96 28.12
CA SER A 93 -4.82 9.71 28.15
C SER A 93 -5.13 8.30 28.66
N SER A 94 -5.89 8.20 29.74
CA SER A 94 -6.29 6.93 30.36
C SER A 94 -7.23 6.15 29.44
N TYR A 95 -6.76 5.04 28.86
CA TYR A 95 -7.60 4.11 28.09
C TYR A 95 -8.24 3.07 29.01
N THR A 96 -9.56 2.99 29.01
CA THR A 96 -10.31 1.86 29.59
C THR A 96 -10.36 0.73 28.57
N THR A 97 -9.67 -0.38 28.85
CA THR A 97 -9.70 -1.59 28.03
C THR A 97 -11.08 -2.25 28.13
N ILE A 98 -11.75 -2.50 27.00
CA ILE A 98 -12.89 -3.44 26.97
C ILE A 98 -12.29 -4.85 26.97
N PRO A 99 -12.56 -5.71 27.97
CA PRO A 99 -12.04 -7.07 27.98
C PRO A 99 -12.64 -7.87 26.82
N ALA A 100 -11.80 -8.66 26.15
CA ALA A 100 -12.22 -9.63 25.16
C ALA A 100 -13.20 -10.61 25.82
N ASN A 101 -14.48 -10.54 25.43
CA ASN A 101 -15.49 -11.42 26.00
C ASN A 101 -15.26 -12.82 25.44
N ASN A 102 -14.84 -13.72 26.33
CA ASN A 102 -14.70 -15.14 26.07
C ASN A 102 -16.10 -15.70 25.82
N SER A 103 -16.33 -16.29 24.65
CA SER A 103 -17.59 -16.93 24.31
C SER A 103 -17.87 -18.07 25.30
N ASN A 104 -18.82 -17.88 26.22
CA ASN A 104 -19.66 -18.91 26.86
C ASN A 104 -20.63 -18.26 27.88
N SER A 105 -21.80 -17.81 27.40
CA SER A 105 -23.06 -17.85 28.18
C SER A 105 -24.21 -17.29 27.33
N SER A 106 -25.17 -18.15 27.03
CA SER A 106 -26.54 -17.82 26.65
C SER A 106 -27.20 -16.94 27.71
N VAL A 107 -27.92 -15.88 27.33
CA VAL A 107 -29.21 -15.40 27.90
C VAL A 107 -29.73 -14.23 27.05
N ASN A 108 -31.05 -14.24 26.82
CA ASN A 108 -31.89 -13.35 26.03
C ASN A 108 -31.86 -11.86 26.47
N GLY A 109 -32.00 -10.93 25.50
CA GLY A 109 -32.33 -9.52 25.75
C GLY A 109 -32.18 -8.64 24.51
N GLU A 110 -33.22 -7.85 24.21
CA GLU A 110 -33.39 -6.98 23.04
C GLU A 110 -32.32 -5.86 22.85
N PRO A 111 -32.16 -5.30 21.62
CA PRO A 111 -31.08 -4.36 21.31
C PRO A 111 -31.58 -2.91 21.23
N ASP A 112 -31.40 -2.07 22.26
CA ASP A 112 -31.73 -0.62 22.11
C ASP A 112 -31.08 0.38 23.10
N GLN A 113 -29.87 0.13 23.66
CA GLN A 113 -29.27 1.07 24.65
C GLN A 113 -27.76 1.39 24.54
N LEU A 114 -27.13 1.37 23.36
CA LEU A 114 -25.69 1.73 23.23
C LEU A 114 -25.41 2.89 22.26
N LEU A 115 -26.15 4.00 22.38
CA LEU A 115 -25.89 5.24 21.63
C LEU A 115 -25.74 6.52 22.50
N ASN A 116 -25.56 6.42 23.82
CA ASN A 116 -25.70 7.58 24.72
C ASN A 116 -24.47 8.00 25.55
N SER A 117 -23.23 7.58 25.24
CA SER A 117 -22.05 7.99 26.04
C SER A 117 -21.07 8.97 25.37
N VAL A 118 -21.43 9.63 24.26
CA VAL A 118 -20.55 10.64 23.61
C VAL A 118 -20.93 12.09 23.95
N GLN A 119 -21.85 12.31 24.89
CA GLN A 119 -22.33 13.66 25.22
C GLN A 119 -21.95 14.10 26.65
N ALA A 120 -20.70 14.54 26.86
CA ALA A 120 -20.36 15.48 27.93
C ALA A 120 -18.90 15.99 27.81
N SER A 121 -18.74 17.22 27.31
CA SER A 121 -18.03 18.34 27.98
C SER A 121 -17.73 19.45 26.95
N ARG A 122 -18.72 20.33 26.77
CA ARG A 122 -18.51 21.69 26.27
C ARG A 122 -18.26 22.59 27.47
N THR A 123 -17.07 23.17 27.57
CA THR A 123 -16.87 24.47 28.20
C THR A 123 -15.97 25.31 27.30
N ALA A 124 -16.38 26.57 27.12
CA ALA A 124 -15.89 27.51 26.13
C ALA A 124 -14.55 28.14 26.52
N ASN A 125 -13.73 28.51 25.51
CA ASN A 125 -13.29 29.90 25.33
C ASN A 125 -12.50 30.16 24.03
N SER A 126 -12.91 31.24 23.35
CA SER A 126 -12.21 32.16 22.42
C SER A 126 -11.24 31.63 21.34
N HIS A 127 -11.61 31.83 20.07
CA HIS A 127 -10.71 32.10 18.94
C HIS A 127 -10.20 33.57 19.01
N PRO A 128 -8.99 33.89 18.47
CA PRO A 128 -8.94 34.28 17.06
C PRO A 128 -7.74 33.71 16.27
N ARG A 129 -8.07 33.26 15.05
CA ARG A 129 -7.33 33.45 13.79
C ARG A 129 -5.79 33.56 13.88
N GLY A 130 -5.14 32.41 13.69
CA GLY A 130 -3.74 32.31 13.24
C GLY A 130 -3.60 31.05 12.39
N THR A 131 -3.29 31.20 11.11
CA THR A 131 -2.79 30.11 10.27
C THR A 131 -1.56 29.50 10.94
N PRO A 132 -1.46 28.18 11.18
CA PRO A 132 -0.19 27.59 11.56
C PRO A 132 0.74 27.61 10.34
N SER A 133 1.50 28.71 10.22
CA SER A 133 2.73 28.74 9.43
C SER A 133 3.69 27.69 10.01
N PRO A 134 4.50 26.98 9.20
CA PRO A 134 5.36 25.92 9.68
C PRO A 134 6.44 26.55 10.57
N THR A 135 6.38 26.32 11.88
CA THR A 135 7.34 26.90 12.82
C THR A 135 8.72 26.24 12.69
N PRO A 136 9.80 27.00 12.99
CA PRO A 136 11.18 26.56 12.82
C PRO A 136 11.59 25.53 13.87
N ILE A 137 12.53 24.68 13.51
CA ILE A 137 13.09 23.59 14.31
C ILE A 137 13.80 24.16 15.55
N HIS A 138 13.22 23.97 16.75
CA HIS A 138 13.88 24.27 18.03
C HIS A 138 14.65 23.04 18.54
N HIS A 139 15.87 23.23 19.04
CA HIS A 139 16.79 22.16 19.44
C HIS A 139 16.41 21.42 20.73
N ASP A 140 15.42 21.91 21.49
CA ASP A 140 15.09 21.40 22.83
C ASP A 140 14.05 20.26 22.85
N TYR A 141 13.54 19.84 21.69
CA TYR A 141 12.60 18.71 21.62
C TYR A 141 13.33 17.36 21.54
N PRO A 142 12.95 16.35 22.35
CA PRO A 142 13.55 15.01 22.32
C PRO A 142 13.38 14.38 20.93
N PHE A 143 14.43 13.70 20.46
CA PHE A 143 14.55 13.12 19.11
C PHE A 143 13.32 12.32 18.65
N GLN A 144 12.71 11.57 19.56
CA GLN A 144 11.54 10.74 19.30
C GLN A 144 10.26 11.57 19.02
N LEU A 145 10.14 12.78 19.56
CA LEU A 145 9.02 13.70 19.26
C LEU A 145 9.16 14.36 17.87
N ARG A 146 10.39 14.57 17.39
CA ARG A 146 10.64 15.07 16.01
C ARG A 146 10.20 14.03 14.97
N LEU A 147 10.30 12.75 15.30
CA LEU A 147 9.86 11.64 14.45
C LEU A 147 8.33 11.44 14.45
N ALA A 148 7.66 11.85 15.52
CA ALA A 148 6.20 11.77 15.64
C ALA A 148 5.46 12.63 14.60
N GLY A 149 6.11 13.65 14.02
CA GLY A 149 5.56 14.46 12.92
C GLY A 149 5.45 13.71 11.58
N TYR A 150 6.33 12.72 11.33
CA TYR A 150 6.22 11.81 10.18
C TYR A 150 5.22 10.67 10.43
N SER A 151 4.82 10.47 11.68
CA SER A 151 3.80 9.51 12.15
C SER A 151 2.35 9.91 11.81
N SER A 152 2.13 10.77 10.79
CA SER A 152 0.78 11.06 10.25
C SER A 152 0.16 9.86 9.49
N ARG A 153 0.80 8.68 9.53
CA ARG A 153 0.16 7.37 9.32
C ARG A 153 -0.80 6.98 10.48
N GLY A 154 -0.78 7.72 11.59
CA GLY A 154 -1.37 7.29 12.87
C GLY A 154 -2.80 7.73 13.16
N VAL A 155 -3.80 7.21 12.47
CA VAL A 155 -5.17 7.05 13.04
C VAL A 155 -5.75 5.68 12.70
N TYR A 156 -5.38 5.14 11.54
CA TYR A 156 -5.90 3.89 11.05
C TYR A 156 -4.80 3.11 10.33
N VAL A 157 -4.74 1.81 10.57
CA VAL A 157 -3.83 0.86 9.91
C VAL A 157 -4.69 0.02 8.98
N SER A 158 -4.26 -0.15 7.73
CA SER A 158 -5.02 -0.96 6.78
C SER A 158 -4.83 -2.47 7.07
N PRO A 159 -5.90 -3.27 7.09
CA PRO A 159 -5.78 -4.72 7.17
C PRO A 159 -4.89 -5.28 6.05
N PRO A 160 -4.03 -6.27 6.32
CA PRO A 160 -3.14 -6.80 5.30
C PRO A 160 -3.89 -7.32 4.06
N GLY A 161 -3.49 -6.88 2.87
CA GLY A 161 -4.15 -7.19 1.59
C GLY A 161 -5.37 -6.34 1.24
N TYR A 162 -5.71 -5.39 2.11
CA TYR A 162 -6.75 -4.39 1.84
C TYR A 162 -6.10 -3.01 1.76
N ALA A 163 -6.57 -2.20 0.81
CA ALA A 163 -6.13 -0.84 0.63
C ALA A 163 -7.16 0.13 1.22
N HIS A 164 -6.68 1.03 2.07
CA HIS A 164 -7.46 2.17 2.56
C HIS A 164 -7.28 3.34 1.62
N ALA A 165 -8.37 3.77 0.99
CA ALA A 165 -8.40 4.90 0.09
C ALA A 165 -9.09 6.09 0.73
N THR A 166 -8.48 7.27 0.60
CA THR A 166 -9.05 8.54 1.03
C THR A 166 -8.95 9.56 -0.10
N LEU A 167 -10.02 10.32 -0.33
CA LEU A 167 -10.00 11.38 -1.32
C LEU A 167 -9.24 12.61 -0.80
N LEU A 168 -8.35 13.14 -1.65
CA LEU A 168 -7.61 14.37 -1.42
C LEU A 168 -8.02 15.44 -2.45
N PRO A 169 -7.77 16.74 -2.13
CA PRO A 169 -7.92 17.82 -3.11
C PRO A 169 -7.14 17.57 -4.40
N GLY A 170 -7.59 18.23 -5.48
CA GLY A 170 -6.91 18.11 -6.79
C GLY A 170 -7.18 16.80 -7.54
N ARG A 171 -8.29 16.12 -7.21
CA ARG A 171 -8.67 14.81 -7.76
C ARG A 171 -7.59 13.75 -7.53
N THR A 172 -7.08 13.66 -6.31
CA THR A 172 -6.02 12.71 -5.93
C THR A 172 -6.52 11.77 -4.86
N ILE A 173 -6.19 10.48 -4.97
CA ILE A 173 -6.52 9.46 -4.00
C ILE A 173 -5.23 9.15 -3.23
N ARG A 174 -5.31 9.17 -1.92
CA ARG A 174 -4.28 8.61 -1.05
C ARG A 174 -4.67 7.17 -0.74
N LEU A 175 -3.86 6.25 -1.24
CA LEU A 175 -4.02 4.82 -1.04
C LEU A 175 -2.95 4.32 -0.06
N ARG A 176 -3.37 3.60 0.97
CA ARG A 176 -2.52 3.00 1.99
C ARG A 176 -2.75 1.50 2.02
N LEU A 177 -1.70 0.70 1.92
CA LEU A 177 -1.80 -0.76 1.82
C LEU A 177 -0.66 -1.43 2.58
N ILE A 178 -1.00 -2.45 3.38
CA ILE A 178 -0.01 -3.36 3.97
C ILE A 178 -0.04 -4.70 3.21
N PRO A 179 1.09 -5.18 2.66
CA PRO A 179 1.13 -6.45 1.96
C PRO A 179 0.90 -7.63 2.91
N PRO A 180 0.15 -8.66 2.48
CA PRO A 180 -0.07 -9.86 3.29
C PRO A 180 1.19 -10.62 3.69
N HIS A 181 2.28 -10.50 2.93
CA HIS A 181 3.58 -11.12 3.22
C HIS A 181 4.71 -10.10 3.31
N HIS A 182 5.91 -10.55 3.72
CA HIS A 182 7.08 -9.69 3.76
C HIS A 182 7.38 -9.14 2.37
N PHE A 183 7.39 -7.82 2.26
CA PHE A 183 7.57 -7.08 1.03
C PHE A 183 8.35 -5.83 1.37
N THR A 184 9.50 -5.65 0.73
CA THR A 184 10.38 -4.52 0.95
C THR A 184 10.61 -3.79 -0.36
N TRP A 185 10.83 -2.49 -0.28
CA TRP A 185 11.06 -1.63 -1.44
C TRP A 185 12.03 -0.51 -1.10
N ALA A 186 12.84 -0.10 -2.06
CA ALA A 186 13.69 1.06 -1.94
C ALA A 186 12.92 2.35 -2.27
N PRO A 187 13.35 3.50 -1.73
CA PRO A 187 12.79 4.80 -2.08
C PRO A 187 12.76 5.01 -3.60
N GLY A 188 11.66 5.56 -4.12
CA GLY A 188 11.47 5.85 -5.55
C GLY A 188 11.06 4.65 -6.41
N GLN A 189 10.98 3.44 -5.86
CA GLN A 189 10.45 2.29 -6.59
C GLN A 189 8.94 2.36 -6.78
N HIS A 190 8.43 1.57 -7.73
CA HIS A 190 7.01 1.49 -8.03
C HIS A 190 6.51 0.05 -7.94
N VAL A 191 5.19 -0.10 -7.80
CA VAL A 191 4.48 -1.38 -7.84
C VAL A 191 3.44 -1.37 -8.94
N LEU A 192 3.08 -2.55 -9.42
CA LEU A 192 1.87 -2.74 -10.21
C LEU A 192 0.72 -3.00 -9.25
N LEU A 193 -0.30 -2.15 -9.29
CA LEU A 193 -1.50 -2.24 -8.46
C LEU A 193 -2.66 -2.84 -9.25
N THR A 194 -3.32 -3.82 -8.66
CA THR A 194 -4.55 -4.44 -9.18
C THR A 194 -5.66 -4.29 -8.15
N ILE A 195 -6.80 -3.74 -8.55
CA ILE A 195 -7.98 -3.56 -7.68
C ILE A 195 -9.15 -4.28 -8.34
N PRO A 196 -9.46 -5.53 -7.94
CA PRO A 196 -10.47 -6.36 -8.60
C PRO A 196 -11.86 -5.71 -8.69
N SER A 197 -12.22 -4.92 -7.68
CA SER A 197 -13.51 -4.23 -7.58
C SER A 197 -13.67 -3.10 -8.61
N VAL A 198 -12.57 -2.65 -9.23
CA VAL A 198 -12.54 -1.62 -10.28
C VAL A 198 -12.18 -2.21 -11.64
N SER A 199 -11.14 -3.06 -11.68
CA SER A 199 -10.71 -3.77 -12.88
C SER A 199 -10.20 -5.17 -12.53
N LYS A 200 -10.74 -6.19 -13.20
CA LYS A 200 -10.51 -7.59 -12.86
C LYS A 200 -9.13 -8.10 -13.28
N PHE A 201 -8.56 -7.58 -14.37
CA PHE A 201 -7.35 -8.15 -14.98
C PHE A 201 -6.28 -7.14 -15.37
N THR A 202 -6.47 -5.84 -15.09
CA THR A 202 -5.45 -4.83 -15.41
C THR A 202 -4.65 -4.46 -14.18
N SER A 203 -3.33 -4.34 -14.38
CA SER A 203 -2.40 -3.90 -13.35
C SER A 203 -1.77 -2.58 -13.79
N HIS A 204 -1.68 -1.61 -12.89
CA HIS A 204 -1.26 -0.25 -13.21
C HIS A 204 -0.04 0.16 -12.38
N PRO A 205 1.01 0.73 -13.00
CA PRO A 205 2.21 1.13 -12.27
C PRO A 205 1.96 2.40 -11.45
N PHE A 206 2.35 2.37 -10.17
CA PHE A 206 2.38 3.55 -9.32
C PHE A 206 3.62 3.56 -8.42
N THR A 207 4.28 4.72 -8.37
CA THR A 207 5.41 4.96 -7.48
C THR A 207 4.97 4.93 -6.03
N ILE A 208 5.71 4.21 -5.20
CA ILE A 208 5.51 4.20 -3.76
C ILE A 208 6.05 5.51 -3.22
N SER A 209 5.21 6.29 -2.55
CA SER A 209 5.58 7.59 -1.99
C SER A 209 6.08 7.52 -0.55
N SER A 210 6.10 6.32 0.03
CA SER A 210 6.68 6.03 1.35
C SER A 210 7.99 5.24 1.23
N ILE A 211 8.79 5.25 2.30
CA ILE A 211 9.90 4.31 2.49
C ILE A 211 9.47 3.04 3.24
N CYS A 212 10.24 1.97 3.04
CA CYS A 212 10.14 0.73 3.81
C CYS A 212 11.15 0.77 4.96
N ASP A 213 10.69 0.52 6.19
CA ASP A 213 11.55 0.41 7.36
C ASP A 213 11.62 -1.06 7.80
N ASN A 214 12.78 -1.69 7.61
CA ASN A 214 12.97 -3.10 7.91
C ASN A 214 13.11 -3.36 9.42
N GLU A 215 13.61 -2.37 10.17
CA GLU A 215 13.89 -2.47 11.61
C GLU A 215 12.69 -2.08 12.47
N ALA A 216 11.67 -1.49 11.86
CA ALA A 216 10.47 -1.13 12.59
C ALA A 216 9.79 -2.35 13.23
N THR A 217 9.53 -2.22 14.53
CA THR A 217 8.82 -3.21 15.34
C THR A 217 7.33 -3.28 15.05
N THR A 218 6.75 -2.21 14.48
CA THR A 218 5.32 -2.08 14.21
C THR A 218 5.03 -2.11 12.72
N ASP A 219 3.98 -2.84 12.32
CA ASP A 219 3.55 -3.01 10.92
C ASP A 219 3.19 -1.69 10.22
N ASP A 220 2.87 -0.63 10.96
CA ASP A 220 2.61 0.74 10.45
C ASP A 220 3.75 1.29 9.58
N SER A 221 4.97 0.85 9.87
CA SER A 221 6.16 1.30 9.15
C SER A 221 6.36 0.55 7.82
N ARG A 222 5.59 -0.52 7.58
CA ARG A 222 5.58 -1.34 6.35
C ARG A 222 4.40 -1.04 5.43
N GLU A 223 3.75 0.10 5.65
CA GLU A 223 2.65 0.54 4.83
C GLU A 223 3.12 1.23 3.54
N LEU A 224 2.65 0.71 2.40
CA LEU A 224 2.81 1.35 1.11
C LEU A 224 1.85 2.53 1.04
N LEU A 225 2.40 3.72 0.82
CA LEU A 225 1.64 4.92 0.49
C LEU A 225 1.74 5.13 -1.01
N ILE A 226 0.60 5.29 -1.68
CA ILE A 226 0.53 5.57 -3.11
C ILE A 226 -0.40 6.77 -3.32
N LEU A 227 0.08 7.75 -4.10
CA LEU A 227 -0.71 8.92 -4.50
C LEU A 227 -1.18 8.74 -5.95
N ILE A 228 -2.49 8.63 -6.13
CA ILE A 228 -3.10 8.34 -7.44
C ILE A 228 -3.92 9.55 -7.88
N ARG A 229 -3.43 10.29 -8.88
CA ARG A 229 -4.21 11.39 -9.49
C ARG A 229 -5.18 10.83 -10.51
N ALA A 230 -6.46 11.17 -10.38
CA ALA A 230 -7.50 10.79 -11.33
C ALA A 230 -7.27 11.47 -12.69
N ARG A 231 -7.16 10.65 -13.74
CA ARG A 231 -7.00 11.09 -15.12
C ARG A 231 -8.07 10.44 -16.00
N THR A 232 -7.69 9.57 -16.92
CA THR A 232 -8.59 8.82 -17.80
C THR A 232 -8.41 7.32 -17.57
N GLY A 233 -9.41 6.52 -17.97
CA GLY A 233 -9.42 5.06 -17.75
C GLY A 233 -9.43 4.70 -16.26
N PHE A 234 -8.65 3.68 -15.89
CA PHE A 234 -8.60 3.09 -14.55
C PHE A 234 -8.56 4.10 -13.40
N THR A 235 -7.72 5.13 -13.46
CA THR A 235 -7.60 6.11 -12.36
C THR A 235 -8.86 6.96 -12.17
N LYS A 236 -9.64 7.19 -13.24
CA LYS A 236 -10.93 7.87 -13.17
C LYS A 236 -12.00 6.94 -12.60
N GLU A 237 -12.00 5.69 -13.03
CA GLU A 237 -12.93 4.66 -12.53
C GLU A 237 -12.70 4.42 -11.04
N LEU A 238 -11.44 4.32 -10.61
CA LEU A 238 -11.07 4.22 -9.21
C LEU A 238 -11.54 5.44 -8.40
N TRP A 239 -11.37 6.66 -8.93
CA TRP A 239 -11.89 7.87 -8.28
C TRP A 239 -13.39 7.81 -8.10
N MET A 240 -14.14 7.50 -9.17
CA MET A 240 -15.60 7.43 -9.13
C MET A 240 -16.09 6.35 -8.17
N TYR A 241 -15.42 5.20 -8.13
CA TYR A 241 -15.72 4.10 -7.22
C TYR A 241 -15.56 4.50 -5.76
N VAL A 242 -14.41 5.10 -5.39
CA VAL A 242 -14.15 5.59 -4.03
C VAL A 242 -15.15 6.67 -3.64
N GLU A 243 -15.40 7.61 -4.54
CA GLU A 243 -16.32 8.72 -4.31
C GLU A 243 -17.77 8.26 -4.14
N GLN A 244 -18.20 7.23 -4.89
CA GLN A 244 -19.52 6.62 -4.74
C GLN A 244 -19.69 5.96 -3.37
N LEU A 245 -18.69 5.18 -2.94
CA LEU A 245 -18.70 4.51 -1.64
C LEU A 245 -18.69 5.51 -0.47
N GLU A 246 -17.83 6.54 -0.52
CA GLU A 246 -17.80 7.59 0.51
C GLU A 246 -19.15 8.31 0.62
N ARG A 247 -19.81 8.65 -0.50
CA ARG A 247 -21.14 9.28 -0.49
C ARG A 247 -22.23 8.38 0.09
N ALA A 248 -22.14 7.08 -0.16
CA ALA A 248 -23.08 6.10 0.37
C ALA A 248 -22.84 5.78 1.87
N GLY A 249 -21.75 6.29 2.46
CA GLY A 249 -21.33 5.91 3.82
C GLY A 249 -20.88 4.44 3.94
N ALA A 250 -20.62 3.79 2.80
CA ALA A 250 -20.18 2.41 2.73
C ALA A 250 -18.68 2.30 2.98
N ILE A 251 -18.24 1.20 3.59
CA ILE A 251 -16.81 0.92 3.78
C ILE A 251 -16.19 0.47 2.46
N GLY A 252 -16.89 -0.32 1.65
CA GLY A 252 -16.34 -1.04 0.51
C GLY A 252 -16.24 -2.54 0.82
N ASP A 253 -15.11 -3.18 0.50
CA ASP A 253 -14.93 -4.61 0.76
C ASP A 253 -14.58 -4.84 2.23
N GLU A 254 -15.33 -5.73 2.88
CA GLU A 254 -15.09 -6.11 4.28
C GLU A 254 -14.16 -7.33 4.37
N PRO A 255 -13.07 -7.25 5.15
CA PRO A 255 -12.29 -8.42 5.53
C PRO A 255 -13.14 -9.44 6.27
N GLY A 256 -13.01 -10.72 5.91
CA GLY A 256 -13.64 -11.85 6.62
C GLY A 256 -13.01 -12.15 8.00
N PHE A 257 -12.44 -11.13 8.65
CA PHE A 257 -11.78 -11.23 9.95
C PHE A 257 -11.94 -9.90 10.70
N ASN A 258 -11.76 -9.93 12.03
CA ASN A 258 -11.92 -8.73 12.86
C ASN A 258 -10.93 -7.63 12.45
N PHE A 259 -11.47 -6.44 12.17
CA PHE A 259 -10.69 -5.27 11.82
C PHE A 259 -11.36 -4.01 12.40
N ILE A 260 -10.58 -2.93 12.53
CA ILE A 260 -11.12 -1.64 12.94
C ILE A 260 -11.73 -0.98 11.69
N ARG A 261 -12.95 -0.48 11.77
CA ARG A 261 -13.54 0.29 10.67
C ARG A 261 -12.87 1.67 10.58
N PRO A 262 -12.43 2.12 9.39
CA PRO A 262 -11.90 3.47 9.25
C PRO A 262 -13.03 4.51 9.47
N SER A 263 -12.71 5.59 10.18
CA SER A 263 -13.66 6.70 10.42
C SER A 263 -13.90 7.56 9.18
N ARG A 264 -12.98 7.51 8.20
CA ARG A 264 -13.05 8.19 6.91
C ARG A 264 -12.39 7.35 5.83
N GLY A 265 -12.83 7.53 4.60
CA GLY A 265 -12.34 6.76 3.46
C GLY A 265 -12.98 5.40 3.35
N VAL A 266 -12.50 4.64 2.38
CA VAL A 266 -13.05 3.34 1.99
C VAL A 266 -11.95 2.28 1.99
N LEU A 267 -12.35 1.04 2.11
CA LEU A 267 -11.50 -0.14 2.14
C LEU A 267 -11.90 -1.05 0.97
N PHE A 268 -10.92 -1.55 0.23
CA PHE A 268 -11.17 -2.56 -0.80
C PHE A 268 -9.96 -3.46 -0.96
N ARG A 269 -10.16 -4.65 -1.54
CA ARG A 269 -9.07 -5.59 -1.77
C ARG A 269 -8.14 -5.06 -2.86
N ALA A 270 -6.84 -5.12 -2.58
CA ALA A 270 -5.82 -4.68 -3.52
C ALA A 270 -4.67 -5.68 -3.57
N TYR A 271 -4.22 -5.96 -4.78
CA TYR A 271 -3.05 -6.79 -5.02
C TYR A 271 -1.91 -5.95 -5.56
N ILE A 272 -0.69 -6.33 -5.20
CA ILE A 272 0.52 -5.68 -5.68
C ILE A 272 1.48 -6.69 -6.31
N ASP A 273 2.20 -6.24 -7.33
CA ASP A 273 3.39 -6.89 -7.86
C ASP A 273 4.56 -5.90 -7.86
N GLY A 274 5.76 -6.38 -7.60
CA GLY A 274 6.96 -5.55 -7.45
C GLY A 274 7.80 -5.94 -6.23
N PRO A 275 8.68 -5.04 -5.74
CA PRO A 275 8.91 -3.69 -6.27
C PRO A 275 9.61 -3.70 -7.64
N PHE A 276 9.44 -2.63 -8.40
CA PHE A 276 10.05 -2.38 -9.70
C PHE A 276 10.75 -1.02 -9.74
N GLY A 277 11.62 -0.84 -10.72
CA GLY A 277 12.50 0.33 -10.82
C GLY A 277 13.81 0.13 -10.06
N SER A 278 14.82 0.92 -10.42
CA SER A 278 16.17 0.76 -9.87
C SER A 278 16.71 2.05 -9.26
N SER A 279 15.81 2.84 -8.67
CA SER A 279 16.17 4.00 -7.84
C SER A 279 17.09 3.61 -6.69
N ALA A 280 17.04 2.35 -6.24
CA ALA A 280 17.94 1.75 -5.26
C ALA A 280 19.44 1.85 -5.63
N ARG A 281 19.79 2.09 -6.90
CA ARG A 281 21.19 2.22 -7.33
C ARG A 281 21.82 3.56 -6.93
N VAL A 282 21.00 4.58 -6.67
CA VAL A 282 21.50 5.90 -6.27
C VAL A 282 21.70 5.90 -4.76
N LYS A 283 22.95 6.02 -4.32
CA LYS A 283 23.30 6.16 -2.91
C LYS A 283 23.10 7.61 -2.47
N TRP A 284 21.90 7.98 -2.06
CA TRP A 284 21.59 9.38 -1.70
C TRP A 284 22.45 9.92 -0.55
N THR A 285 22.98 9.04 0.30
CA THR A 285 23.84 9.39 1.44
C THR A 285 25.28 9.74 1.06
N THR A 286 25.70 9.56 -0.20
CA THR A 286 27.05 9.95 -0.65
C THR A 286 27.16 11.42 -1.06
N TYR A 287 26.05 12.16 -1.02
CA TYR A 287 26.01 13.57 -1.42
C TYR A 287 25.80 14.47 -0.21
N ASP A 288 26.57 15.56 -0.12
CA ASP A 288 26.43 16.55 0.96
C ASP A 288 25.20 17.45 0.78
N THR A 289 24.72 17.61 -0.46
CA THR A 289 23.56 18.44 -0.79
C THR A 289 22.66 17.73 -1.80
N VAL A 290 21.37 17.66 -1.48
CA VAL A 290 20.35 17.03 -2.33
C VAL A 290 19.27 18.05 -2.69
N LEU A 291 19.15 18.37 -3.98
CA LEU A 291 18.06 19.21 -4.51
C LEU A 291 16.99 18.31 -5.14
N ILE A 292 15.77 18.36 -4.61
CA ILE A 292 14.64 17.58 -5.10
C ILE A 292 13.63 18.53 -5.77
N ILE A 293 13.40 18.36 -7.06
CA ILE A 293 12.42 19.12 -7.83
C ILE A 293 11.30 18.18 -8.27
N ALA A 294 10.05 18.54 -7.96
CA ALA A 294 8.89 17.71 -8.27
C ALA A 294 7.76 18.54 -8.89
N GLY A 295 7.01 17.91 -9.80
CA GLY A 295 5.83 18.50 -10.44
C GLY A 295 4.70 17.49 -10.59
N GLY A 296 3.46 17.92 -10.30
CA GLY A 296 2.27 17.10 -10.45
C GLY A 296 2.34 15.78 -9.67
N SER A 297 2.03 14.65 -10.31
CA SER A 297 2.10 13.32 -9.70
C SER A 297 3.53 12.81 -9.46
N GLY A 298 4.54 13.50 -10.02
CA GLY A 298 5.96 13.21 -9.77
C GLY A 298 6.38 13.43 -8.31
N ILE A 299 5.54 14.11 -7.52
CA ILE A 299 5.74 14.23 -6.06
C ILE A 299 5.85 12.87 -5.36
N SER A 300 5.28 11.80 -5.90
CA SER A 300 5.37 10.47 -5.29
C SER A 300 6.81 9.98 -5.18
N PHE A 301 7.60 10.16 -6.24
CA PHE A 301 9.03 9.83 -6.22
C PHE A 301 9.78 10.72 -5.24
N ALA A 302 9.61 12.04 -5.38
CA ALA A 302 10.27 13.04 -4.55
C ALA A 302 9.98 12.86 -3.05
N ALA A 303 8.73 12.56 -2.68
CA ALA A 303 8.33 12.34 -1.30
C ALA A 303 9.06 11.15 -0.68
N SER A 304 9.18 10.03 -1.41
CA SER A 304 9.90 8.86 -0.91
C SER A 304 11.40 9.13 -0.73
N ILE A 305 12.03 9.87 -1.65
CA ILE A 305 13.45 10.24 -1.54
C ILE A 305 13.65 11.24 -0.39
N LEU A 306 12.77 12.22 -0.26
CA LEU A 306 12.82 13.20 0.81
C LEU A 306 12.67 12.54 2.18
N GLU A 307 11.69 11.63 2.34
CA GLU A 307 11.51 10.85 3.57
C GLU A 307 12.77 10.04 3.88
N TYR A 308 13.37 9.37 2.89
CA TYR A 308 14.63 8.62 3.07
C TYR A 308 15.79 9.50 3.54
N VAL A 309 16.04 10.63 2.86
CA VAL A 309 17.14 11.54 3.20
C VAL A 309 16.93 12.14 4.58
N CYS A 310 15.71 12.59 4.91
CA CYS A 310 15.37 13.08 6.25
C CYS A 310 15.62 12.01 7.32
N MET A 311 15.25 10.76 7.06
CA MET A 311 15.48 9.65 7.99
C MET A 311 16.98 9.33 8.16
N CYS A 312 17.79 9.48 7.10
CA CYS A 312 19.24 9.34 7.23
C CYS A 312 19.87 10.51 8.01
N LEU A 313 19.38 11.75 7.80
CA LEU A 313 19.87 12.95 8.49
C LEU A 313 19.64 12.92 9.99
N ILE A 314 18.57 12.26 10.44
CA ILE A 314 18.31 12.02 11.86
C ILE A 314 19.15 10.85 12.42
N GLY A 315 20.00 10.22 11.62
CA GLY A 315 20.92 9.17 12.08
C GLY A 315 20.41 7.73 11.96
N ARG A 316 19.34 7.48 11.19
CA ARG A 316 18.96 6.09 10.83
C ARG A 316 19.91 5.58 9.75
N ASP A 317 20.25 4.29 9.81
CA ASP A 317 21.07 3.67 8.75
C ASP A 317 20.25 3.55 7.46
N GLY A 318 20.77 4.12 6.36
CA GLY A 318 20.16 4.01 5.04
C GLY A 318 20.01 2.57 4.55
N LYS A 319 20.76 1.60 5.11
CA LYS A 319 20.62 0.17 4.82
C LYS A 319 19.34 -0.45 5.38
N SER A 320 18.80 0.07 6.49
CA SER A 320 17.55 -0.42 7.08
C SER A 320 16.30 0.22 6.48
N LEU A 321 16.48 1.32 5.74
CA LEU A 321 15.43 2.13 5.12
C LEU A 321 15.24 1.82 3.63
N GLY A 322 14.98 0.55 3.32
CA GLY A 322 14.65 0.11 1.97
C GLY A 322 14.83 -1.38 1.75
N GLY A 323 14.32 -1.89 0.64
CA GLY A 323 14.58 -3.27 0.23
C GLY A 323 16.07 -3.46 -0.03
N ASN A 324 16.65 -4.52 0.56
CA ASN A 324 17.97 -5.01 0.15
C ASN A 324 17.99 -5.06 -1.39
N THR A 325 19.05 -4.51 -1.99
CA THR A 325 19.42 -4.86 -3.36
C THR A 325 19.28 -6.38 -3.43
N GLY A 326 18.45 -6.89 -4.35
CA GLY A 326 18.03 -8.30 -4.35
C GLY A 326 19.22 -9.27 -4.35
N ILE A 327 18.94 -10.57 -4.44
CA ILE A 327 19.90 -11.70 -4.36
C ILE A 327 21.24 -11.50 -5.14
N TRP A 328 21.31 -10.55 -6.08
CA TRP A 328 22.45 -10.17 -6.90
C TRP A 328 23.24 -8.92 -6.44
N GLY A 329 22.89 -8.28 -5.32
CA GLY A 329 23.47 -7.00 -4.88
C GLY A 329 24.51 -7.08 -3.77
N ASN A 330 24.80 -8.28 -3.24
CA ASN A 330 25.78 -8.48 -2.16
C ASN A 330 27.20 -8.79 -2.64
N GLY A 331 27.51 -8.50 -3.91
CA GLY A 331 28.83 -8.76 -4.47
C GLY A 331 29.18 -7.74 -5.53
N MET A 332 29.60 -6.56 -5.09
CA MET A 332 30.55 -5.64 -5.75
C MET A 332 30.89 -4.51 -4.78
#